data_AF-A0A357QN69-F1
#
_entry.id   AF-A0A357QN69-F1
#
_cell.length_a   1.000
_cell.length_b   1.000
_cell.length_c   1.000
_cell.angle_alpha   90.00
_cell.angle_beta   90.00
_cell.angle_gamma   90.00
#
_symmetry.space_group_name_H-M   'P 1'
#
loop_
_entity.id
_entity.type
_entity.pdbx_description
1 polymer ?
#
loop_
_entity_poly.entity_id
_entity_poly.type
_entity_poly.pdbx_seq_one_letter_code
_entity_poly.pdbx_strand_id
1 'polypeptide(L)'
;MDISGSVRNVLKNKNIGIKELCAKANMPEVSFHRMLKTNDFKISVIEKIAETLNVDITEFFESNSISINRIKSLNEELAEQKKINQRLEKQLREYKEKLSYYYENADIDNIDSLSTEIVKNAINGKGLVYLEYNNESEYLEREYKELKEPLADEELGRIMVKIKYGNIKRKK
;
A
#
# COMPACT_ATOMS: atom_id res chain seq x y z
N MET A 1 -10.01 21.29 -38.38
CA MET A 1 -10.26 20.19 -37.42
C MET A 1 -10.79 19.00 -38.20
N ASP A 2 -10.17 17.82 -38.05
CA ASP A 2 -10.55 16.61 -38.81
C ASP A 2 -11.43 15.71 -37.94
N ILE A 3 -12.73 15.99 -37.93
CA ILE A 3 -13.73 15.24 -37.15
C ILE A 3 -13.84 13.81 -37.69
N SER A 4 -13.78 13.63 -39.01
CA SER A 4 -13.73 12.30 -39.63
C SER A 4 -12.56 11.47 -39.12
N GLY A 5 -11.38 12.07 -38.95
CA GLY A 5 -10.22 11.44 -38.33
C GLY A 5 -10.49 11.00 -36.89
N SER A 6 -11.02 11.89 -36.06
CA SER A 6 -11.38 11.58 -34.66
C SER A 6 -12.42 10.46 -34.56
N VAL A 7 -13.49 10.52 -35.38
CA VAL A 7 -14.53 9.48 -35.42
C VAL A 7 -13.95 8.12 -35.78
N ARG A 8 -13.04 8.05 -36.77
CA ARG A 8 -12.37 6.79 -37.12
C ARG A 8 -11.47 6.27 -36.00
N ASN A 9 -10.80 7.15 -35.27
CA ASN A 9 -9.94 6.75 -34.15
C ASN A 9 -10.77 6.20 -32.98
N VAL A 10 -11.86 6.87 -32.61
CA VAL A 10 -12.78 6.39 -31.57
C VAL A 10 -13.35 5.03 -31.94
N LEU A 11 -13.80 4.84 -33.19
CA LEU A 11 -14.29 3.55 -33.69
C LEU A 11 -13.23 2.44 -33.61
N LYS A 12 -11.98 2.73 -33.99
CA LYS A 12 -10.87 1.78 -33.86
C LYS A 12 -10.60 1.41 -32.41
N ASN A 13 -10.55 2.39 -31.50
CA ASN A 13 -10.29 2.17 -30.08
C ASN A 13 -11.38 1.31 -29.41
N LYS A 14 -12.63 1.48 -29.82
CA LYS A 14 -13.77 0.68 -29.33
C LYS A 14 -13.93 -0.66 -30.07
N ASN A 15 -13.12 -0.92 -31.10
CA ASN A 15 -13.21 -2.09 -31.97
C ASN A 15 -14.61 -2.28 -32.60
N ILE A 16 -15.23 -1.16 -33.02
CA ILE A 16 -16.58 -1.15 -33.62
C ILE A 16 -16.48 -0.80 -35.10
N GLY A 17 -17.16 -1.58 -35.94
CA GLY A 17 -17.27 -1.31 -37.37
C GLY A 17 -18.26 -0.18 -37.68
N ILE A 18 -18.07 0.52 -38.81
CA ILE A 18 -18.98 1.58 -39.27
C ILE A 18 -20.43 1.08 -39.37
N LYS A 19 -20.61 -0.11 -39.94
CA LYS A 19 -21.93 -0.76 -40.10
C LYS A 19 -22.63 -0.97 -38.75
N GLU A 20 -21.87 -1.45 -37.76
CA GLU A 20 -22.38 -1.71 -36.43
C GLU A 20 -22.74 -0.41 -35.70
N LEU A 21 -21.91 0.63 -35.81
CA LEU A 21 -22.27 1.96 -35.30
C LEU A 21 -23.57 2.45 -35.94
N CYS A 22 -23.68 2.35 -37.26
CA CYS A 22 -24.86 2.85 -37.98
C CYS A 22 -26.15 2.14 -37.54
N ALA A 23 -26.07 0.83 -37.33
CA ALA A 23 -27.17 0.04 -36.80
C ALA A 23 -27.54 0.47 -35.37
N LYS A 24 -26.56 0.60 -34.47
CA LYS A 24 -26.77 1.00 -33.06
C LYS A 24 -27.31 2.43 -32.93
N ALA A 25 -26.78 3.36 -33.73
CA ALA A 25 -27.19 4.75 -33.74
C ALA A 25 -28.45 5.00 -34.59
N ASN A 26 -29.06 3.98 -35.19
CA ASN A 26 -30.20 4.10 -36.10
C ASN A 26 -29.97 5.21 -37.14
N MET A 27 -28.89 5.10 -37.91
CA MET A 27 -28.51 6.05 -38.96
C MET A 27 -28.21 5.35 -40.30
N PRO A 28 -28.49 5.98 -41.45
CA PRO A 28 -28.19 5.38 -42.75
C PRO A 28 -26.68 5.33 -43.03
N GLU A 29 -26.14 4.13 -43.31
CA GLU A 29 -24.71 3.93 -43.63
C GLU A 29 -24.23 4.84 -44.76
N VAL A 30 -25.02 4.99 -45.83
CA VAL A 30 -24.69 5.85 -47.00
C VAL A 30 -24.49 7.31 -46.58
N SER A 31 -25.35 7.81 -45.69
CA SER A 31 -25.24 9.20 -45.20
C SER A 31 -24.01 9.37 -44.32
N PHE A 32 -23.74 8.40 -43.45
CA PHE A 32 -22.57 8.43 -42.58
C PHE A 32 -21.25 8.32 -43.36
N HIS A 33 -21.19 7.46 -44.37
CA HIS A 33 -20.04 7.38 -45.29
C HIS A 33 -19.81 8.69 -46.02
N ARG A 34 -20.87 9.38 -46.46
CA ARG A 34 -20.77 10.71 -47.06
C ARG A 34 -20.18 11.70 -46.06
N MET A 35 -20.69 11.77 -44.83
CA MET A 35 -20.17 12.66 -43.77
C MET A 35 -18.69 12.41 -43.49
N LEU A 36 -18.27 11.15 -43.38
CA LEU A 36 -16.86 10.78 -43.20
C LEU A 36 -15.96 11.20 -44.37
N LYS A 37 -16.49 11.21 -45.60
CA LYS A 37 -15.76 11.62 -46.80
C LYS A 37 -15.67 13.14 -46.91
N THR A 38 -16.74 13.86 -46.59
CA THR A 38 -16.82 15.32 -46.69
C THR A 38 -16.34 16.04 -45.45
N ASN A 39 -16.14 15.32 -44.33
CA ASN A 39 -15.87 15.88 -43.00
C ASN A 39 -16.96 16.89 -42.58
N ASP A 40 -18.20 16.64 -43.00
CA ASP A 40 -19.36 17.50 -42.75
C ASP A 40 -20.28 16.82 -41.73
N PHE A 41 -20.06 17.14 -40.45
CA PHE A 41 -20.84 16.61 -39.34
C PHE A 41 -21.58 17.75 -38.65
N LYS A 42 -22.90 17.60 -38.50
CA LYS A 42 -23.67 18.41 -37.57
C LYS A 42 -23.35 17.98 -36.15
N ILE A 43 -23.32 18.93 -35.21
CA ILE A 43 -23.08 18.66 -33.77
C ILE A 43 -24.04 17.59 -33.25
N SER A 44 -25.33 17.67 -33.62
CA SER A 44 -26.33 16.68 -33.21
C SER A 44 -26.06 15.25 -33.68
N VAL A 45 -25.33 15.09 -34.79
CA VAL A 45 -24.90 13.76 -35.27
C VAL A 45 -23.75 13.26 -34.39
N ILE A 46 -22.83 14.13 -34.00
CA ILE A 46 -21.69 13.80 -33.13
C ILE A 46 -22.18 13.45 -31.72
N GLU A 47 -23.10 14.23 -31.16
CA GLU A 47 -23.77 13.93 -29.87
C GLU A 47 -24.37 12.52 -29.88
N LYS A 48 -25.14 12.19 -30.93
CA LYS A 48 -25.76 10.88 -31.07
C LYS A 48 -24.72 9.75 -31.16
N ILE A 49 -23.61 9.98 -31.85
CA ILE A 49 -22.50 9.01 -31.94
C ILE A 49 -21.84 8.85 -30.58
N ALA A 50 -21.59 9.94 -29.87
CA ALA A 50 -20.98 9.96 -28.53
C ALA A 50 -21.83 9.16 -27.53
N GLU A 51 -23.14 9.42 -27.50
CA GLU A 51 -24.12 8.67 -26.70
C GLU A 51 -24.12 7.19 -27.05
N THR A 52 -24.15 6.86 -28.35
CA THR A 52 -24.18 5.46 -28.82
C THR A 52 -22.92 4.69 -28.41
N LEU A 53 -21.77 5.36 -28.39
CA LEU A 53 -20.47 4.76 -28.07
C LEU A 53 -20.09 4.87 -26.58
N ASN A 54 -20.91 5.58 -25.79
CA ASN A 54 -20.65 5.93 -24.40
C ASN A 54 -19.24 6.53 -24.25
N VAL A 55 -19.00 7.64 -24.96
CA VAL A 55 -17.77 8.45 -24.92
C VAL A 55 -18.12 9.91 -24.74
N ASP A 56 -17.19 10.71 -24.23
CA ASP A 56 -17.39 12.15 -24.12
C ASP A 56 -17.35 12.78 -25.53
N ILE A 57 -18.23 13.75 -25.77
CA ILE A 57 -18.27 14.47 -27.03
C ILE A 57 -16.96 15.21 -27.32
N THR A 58 -16.21 15.63 -26.29
CA THR A 58 -14.92 16.30 -26.47
C THR A 58 -13.91 15.42 -27.20
N GLU A 59 -13.99 14.10 -27.11
CA GLU A 59 -13.09 13.17 -27.81
C GLU A 59 -13.08 13.37 -29.34
N PHE A 60 -14.14 13.92 -29.92
CA PHE A 60 -14.22 14.21 -31.35
C PHE A 60 -13.57 15.54 -31.74
N PHE A 61 -13.44 16.46 -30.77
CA PHE A 61 -12.93 17.82 -30.96
C PHE A 61 -11.51 17.99 -30.40
N GLU A 62 -11.02 17.07 -29.57
CA GLU A 62 -9.67 17.10 -29.05
C GLU A 62 -8.65 16.74 -30.15
N SER A 63 -7.93 17.74 -30.65
CA SER A 63 -6.78 17.53 -31.51
C SER A 63 -5.65 16.85 -30.73
N ASN A 64 -4.85 15.99 -31.38
CA ASN A 64 -3.68 15.26 -30.84
C ASN A 64 -2.70 16.06 -29.94
N SER A 65 -2.76 17.39 -29.92
CA SER A 65 -2.00 18.26 -29.01
C SER A 65 -2.36 18.10 -27.53
N ILE A 66 -3.61 17.76 -27.19
CA ILE A 66 -4.04 17.58 -25.79
C ILE A 66 -3.43 16.30 -25.20
N SER A 67 -3.29 15.25 -26.02
CA SER A 67 -2.64 14.00 -25.63
C SER A 67 -1.17 14.19 -25.24
N ILE A 68 -0.43 15.10 -25.92
CA ILE A 68 0.99 15.35 -25.63
C ILE A 68 1.16 16.04 -24.26
N ASN A 69 0.33 17.05 -23.95
CA ASN A 69 0.40 17.73 -22.66
C ASN A 69 0.03 16.78 -21.51
N ARG A 70 -0.97 15.91 -21.71
CA ARG A 70 -1.33 14.90 -20.73
C ARG A 70 -0.24 13.87 -20.51
N ILE A 71 0.41 13.41 -21.58
CA ILE A 71 1.58 12.51 -21.48
C ILE A 71 2.73 13.18 -20.72
N LYS A 72 2.96 14.49 -20.94
CA LYS A 72 4.01 15.22 -20.22
C LYS A 72 3.72 15.31 -18.71
N SER A 73 2.49 15.68 -18.33
CA SER A 73 2.05 15.71 -16.92
C SER A 73 2.21 14.34 -16.25
N LEU A 74 1.78 13.27 -16.91
CA LEU A 74 1.91 11.90 -16.38
C LEU A 74 3.36 11.48 -16.19
N ASN A 75 4.27 11.91 -17.07
CA ASN A 75 5.70 11.63 -16.93
C ASN A 75 6.34 12.39 -15.76
N GLU A 76 5.89 13.61 -15.49
CA GLU A 76 6.31 14.41 -14.34
C GLU A 76 5.86 13.75 -13.03
N GLU A 77 4.58 13.36 -12.93
CA GLU A 77 4.03 12.60 -11.79
C GLU A 77 4.79 11.28 -11.58
N LEU A 78 5.05 10.52 -12.65
CA LEU A 78 5.80 9.26 -12.58
C LEU A 78 7.23 9.47 -12.05
N ALA A 79 7.88 10.58 -12.41
CA ALA A 79 9.22 10.90 -11.94
C ALA A 79 9.22 11.24 -10.44
N GLU A 80 8.20 11.94 -9.94
CA GLU A 80 8.02 12.21 -8.52
C GLU A 80 7.77 10.94 -7.72
N GLN A 81 6.88 10.06 -8.21
CA GLN A 81 6.58 8.78 -7.59
C GLN A 81 7.84 7.92 -7.42
N LYS A 82 8.72 7.89 -8.44
CA LYS A 82 10.00 7.17 -8.38
C LYS A 82 10.93 7.71 -7.30
N LYS A 83 11.01 9.04 -7.13
CA LYS A 83 11.80 9.66 -6.06
C LYS A 83 11.28 9.29 -4.67
N ILE A 84 9.96 9.26 -4.51
CA ILE A 84 9.32 8.84 -3.24
C ILE A 84 9.68 7.39 -2.93
N ASN A 85 9.54 6.49 -3.90
CA ASN A 85 9.87 5.07 -3.71
C ASN A 85 11.34 4.86 -3.33
N GLN A 86 12.27 5.57 -3.98
CA GLN A 86 13.70 5.50 -3.61
C GLN A 86 13.96 5.95 -2.16
N ARG A 87 13.27 6.99 -1.69
CA ARG A 87 13.38 7.45 -0.30
C ARG A 87 12.85 6.40 0.68
N LEU A 88 11.70 5.79 0.37
CA LEU A 88 11.09 4.75 1.21
C LEU A 88 11.96 3.49 1.27
N GLU A 89 12.54 3.07 0.15
CA GLU A 89 13.47 1.92 0.10
C GLU A 89 14.72 2.16 0.96
N LYS A 90 15.24 3.39 0.96
CA LYS A 90 16.35 3.77 1.83
C LYS A 90 15.97 3.67 3.30
N GLN A 91 14.82 4.23 3.68
CA GLN A 91 14.33 4.14 5.07
C GLN A 91 14.11 2.70 5.52
N LEU A 92 13.51 1.86 4.66
CA LEU A 92 13.31 0.44 4.94
C LEU A 92 14.64 -0.29 5.20
N ARG A 93 15.69 0.06 4.46
CA ARG A 93 17.03 -0.51 4.68
C ARG A 93 17.57 -0.11 6.05
N GLU A 94 17.53 1.18 6.38
CA GLU A 94 17.98 1.70 7.68
C GLU A 94 17.23 1.04 8.84
N TYR A 95 15.91 0.86 8.72
CA TYR A 95 15.12 0.17 9.74
C TYR A 95 15.49 -1.31 9.88
N LYS A 96 15.76 -2.01 8.76
CA LYS A 96 16.20 -3.41 8.80
C LYS A 96 17.56 -3.56 9.46
N GLU A 97 18.50 -2.66 9.17
CA GLU A 97 19.82 -2.64 9.79
C GLU A 97 19.71 -2.38 11.30
N LYS A 98 18.87 -1.41 11.71
CA LYS A 98 18.56 -1.19 13.13
C LYS A 98 17.95 -2.42 13.78
N LEU A 99 17.00 -3.08 13.12
CA LEU A 99 16.39 -4.30 13.64
C LEU A 99 17.42 -5.42 13.80
N SER A 100 18.34 -5.59 12.83
CA SER A 100 19.43 -6.57 12.91
C SER A 100 20.34 -6.26 14.09
N TYR A 101 20.73 -4.99 14.25
CA TYR A 101 21.49 -4.55 15.40
C TYR A 101 20.78 -4.87 16.71
N TYR A 102 19.47 -4.57 16.82
CA TYR A 102 18.70 -4.92 18.00
C TYR A 102 18.57 -6.43 18.18
N TYR A 103 18.52 -7.27 17.15
CA TYR A 103 18.47 -8.73 17.33
C TYR A 103 19.82 -9.33 17.69
N GLU A 104 20.92 -8.79 17.15
CA GLU A 104 22.28 -9.23 17.44
C GLU A 104 22.76 -8.76 18.82
N ASN A 105 22.26 -7.61 19.28
CA ASN A 105 22.59 -7.02 20.57
C ASN A 105 21.42 -7.07 21.58
N ALA A 106 20.28 -7.66 21.23
CA ALA A 106 19.28 -8.06 22.20
C ALA A 106 19.89 -9.19 22.99
N ASP A 107 20.54 -8.82 24.09
CA ASP A 107 21.15 -9.67 25.10
C ASP A 107 20.43 -11.03 25.22
N ILE A 108 20.89 -12.01 24.46
CA ILE A 108 20.67 -13.42 24.77
C ILE A 108 21.31 -13.71 26.15
N ASP A 109 22.35 -12.94 26.51
CA ASP A 109 22.98 -12.90 27.83
C ASP A 109 22.05 -12.37 28.96
N ASN A 110 20.96 -11.64 28.65
CA ASN A 110 20.00 -11.16 29.65
C ASN A 110 19.05 -12.26 30.10
N ILE A 111 18.81 -13.31 29.30
CA ILE A 111 17.86 -14.36 29.70
C ILE A 111 18.46 -15.23 30.80
N ASP A 112 19.72 -15.62 30.68
CA ASP A 112 20.42 -16.40 31.70
C ASP A 112 20.70 -15.55 32.96
N SER A 113 21.07 -14.29 32.77
CA SER A 113 21.23 -13.32 33.85
C SER A 113 19.92 -13.04 34.60
N LEU A 114 18.82 -12.82 33.87
CA LEU A 114 17.48 -12.61 34.44
C LEU A 114 16.99 -13.89 35.15
N SER A 115 17.21 -15.06 34.56
CA SER A 115 16.87 -16.34 35.19
C SER A 115 17.62 -16.51 36.51
N THR A 116 18.92 -16.21 36.52
CA THR A 116 19.76 -16.23 37.73
C THR A 116 19.24 -15.24 38.79
N GLU A 117 18.87 -14.03 38.37
CA GLU A 117 18.35 -13.00 39.28
C GLU A 117 16.97 -13.35 39.84
N ILE A 118 16.07 -13.90 39.03
CA ILE A 118 14.75 -14.39 39.48
C ILE A 118 14.93 -15.48 40.53
N VAL A 119 15.82 -16.44 40.27
CA VAL A 119 16.14 -17.52 41.22
C VAL A 119 16.67 -16.95 42.53
N LYS A 120 17.66 -16.05 42.48
CA LYS A 120 18.24 -15.42 43.67
C LYS A 120 17.21 -14.65 44.49
N ASN A 121 16.32 -13.91 43.84
CA ASN A 121 15.26 -13.17 44.54
C ASN A 121 14.21 -14.12 45.15
N ALA A 122 13.89 -15.22 44.47
CA ALA A 122 12.90 -16.18 44.96
C ALA A 122 13.38 -16.95 46.20
N ILE A 123 14.69 -17.27 46.29
CA ILE A 123 15.32 -17.79 47.52
C ILE A 123 15.15 -16.78 48.67
N ASN A 124 15.28 -15.48 48.37
CA ASN A 124 15.07 -14.40 49.32
C ASN A 124 13.59 -14.07 49.58
N GLY A 125 12.66 -14.95 49.15
CA GLY A 125 11.23 -14.78 49.37
C GLY A 125 10.58 -13.71 48.48
N LYS A 126 11.16 -13.38 47.32
CA LYS A 126 10.62 -12.37 46.39
C LYS A 126 10.45 -12.91 44.97
N GLY A 127 9.26 -12.75 44.40
CA GLY A 127 8.93 -13.16 43.03
C GLY A 127 8.85 -11.98 42.07
N LEU A 128 9.33 -12.17 40.84
CA LEU A 128 9.16 -11.19 39.76
C LEU A 128 7.68 -11.11 39.38
N VAL A 129 7.11 -9.91 39.41
CA VAL A 129 5.70 -9.65 39.05
C VAL A 129 5.55 -8.72 37.84
N TYR A 130 6.62 -8.04 37.45
CA TYR A 130 6.65 -7.11 36.31
C TYR A 130 7.99 -7.15 35.58
N LEU A 131 7.94 -7.13 34.25
CA LEU A 131 9.10 -7.01 33.37
C LEU A 131 8.70 -6.24 32.11
N GLU A 132 9.34 -5.11 31.84
CA GLU A 132 9.14 -4.34 30.61
C GLU A 132 10.48 -3.79 30.10
N TYR A 133 10.67 -3.79 28.78
CA TYR A 133 11.80 -3.11 28.16
C TYR A 133 11.45 -1.65 27.88
N ASN A 134 12.14 -0.73 28.54
CA ASN A 134 11.94 0.69 28.36
C ASN A 134 12.78 1.18 27.18
N ASN A 135 12.11 1.49 26.06
CA ASN A 135 12.78 1.95 24.83
C ASN A 135 13.46 3.33 24.96
N GLU A 136 13.06 4.15 25.92
CA GLU A 136 13.64 5.49 26.10
C GLU A 136 14.93 5.46 26.92
N SER A 137 15.00 4.56 27.90
CA SER A 137 16.19 4.40 28.76
C SER A 137 17.10 3.25 28.34
N GLU A 138 16.66 2.38 27.42
CA GLU A 138 17.38 1.18 26.95
C GLU A 138 17.68 0.14 28.06
N TYR A 139 16.87 0.10 29.13
CA TYR A 139 16.98 -0.88 30.22
C TYR A 139 15.69 -1.68 30.46
N LEU A 140 15.84 -2.84 31.12
CA LEU A 140 14.72 -3.65 31.60
C LEU A 140 14.24 -3.16 32.97
N GLU A 141 13.02 -2.66 33.03
CA GLU A 141 12.33 -2.37 34.29
C GLU A 141 11.77 -3.65 34.91
N ARG A 142 12.00 -3.83 36.21
CA ARG A 142 11.70 -5.07 36.96
C ARG A 142 11.04 -4.73 38.30
N GLU A 143 9.96 -5.42 38.65
CA GLU A 143 9.34 -5.30 39.98
C GLU A 143 9.24 -6.68 40.65
N TYR A 144 9.72 -6.76 41.89
CA TYR A 144 9.67 -7.97 42.73
C TYR A 144 8.77 -7.73 43.95
N LYS A 145 7.93 -8.72 44.27
CA LYS A 145 7.06 -8.70 45.46
C LYS A 145 7.29 -9.91 46.35
N GLU A 146 6.94 -9.80 47.62
CA GLU A 146 7.06 -10.91 48.57
C GLU A 146 6.23 -12.12 48.10
N LEU A 147 6.89 -13.28 48.13
CA LEU A 147 6.25 -14.58 47.98
C LEU A 147 5.55 -14.92 49.29
N LYS A 148 4.49 -15.71 49.20
CA LYS A 148 3.83 -16.25 50.40
C LYS A 148 4.75 -17.17 51.20
N GLU A 149 5.62 -17.89 50.51
CA GLU A 149 6.65 -18.77 51.09
C GLU A 149 7.91 -18.66 50.21
N PRO A 150 9.12 -18.54 50.79
CA PRO A 150 10.38 -18.61 50.04
C PRO A 150 10.57 -19.98 49.38
N LEU A 151 11.25 -20.02 48.23
CA LEU A 151 11.62 -21.29 47.60
C LEU A 151 12.82 -21.91 48.31
N ALA A 152 12.81 -23.24 48.48
CA ALA A 152 13.95 -23.97 49.01
C ALA A 152 15.01 -24.19 47.91
N ASP A 153 16.30 -24.17 48.28
CA ASP A 153 17.43 -24.33 47.34
C ASP A 153 17.35 -25.61 46.50
N GLU A 154 16.69 -26.65 47.02
CA GLU A 154 16.51 -27.97 46.37
C GLU A 154 15.45 -27.95 45.24
N GLU A 155 14.57 -26.95 45.20
CA GLU A 155 13.51 -26.82 44.20
C GLU A 155 13.98 -26.11 42.92
N LEU A 156 15.18 -25.50 42.96
CA LEU A 156 15.75 -24.66 41.90
C LEU A 156 16.00 -25.42 40.60
N GLY A 157 16.42 -26.68 40.67
CA GLY A 157 16.68 -27.53 39.49
C GLY A 157 15.44 -27.88 38.66
N ARG A 158 14.23 -27.49 39.12
CA ARG A 158 12.95 -27.79 38.48
C ARG A 158 12.19 -26.55 38.00
N ILE A 159 12.74 -25.34 38.17
CA ILE A 159 12.09 -24.10 37.74
C ILE A 159 12.15 -23.99 36.22
N MET A 160 11.13 -24.50 35.54
CA MET A 160 10.88 -24.17 34.13
C MET A 160 10.31 -22.76 34.04
N VAL A 161 11.11 -21.81 33.55
CA VAL A 161 10.62 -20.49 33.13
C VAL A 161 9.75 -20.67 31.89
N LYS A 162 8.43 -20.79 32.07
CA LYS A 162 7.47 -20.78 30.96
C LYS A 162 7.11 -19.34 30.62
N ILE A 163 7.75 -18.78 29.61
CA ILE A 163 7.35 -17.49 29.03
C ILE A 163 5.99 -17.68 28.35
N LYS A 164 4.93 -17.17 28.97
CA LYS A 164 3.62 -17.04 28.31
C LYS A 164 3.51 -15.62 27.76
N TYR A 165 3.55 -15.48 26.44
CA TYR A 165 3.16 -14.25 25.78
C TYR A 165 1.65 -14.03 26.00
N GLY A 166 1.31 -13.15 26.94
CA GLY A 166 -0.06 -12.68 27.10
C GLY A 166 -0.44 -11.81 25.90
N ASN A 167 -1.67 -11.94 25.41
CA ASN A 167 -2.20 -11.03 24.40
C ASN A 167 -2.10 -9.59 24.91
N ILE A 168 -1.25 -8.78 24.26
CA ILE A 168 -1.16 -7.34 24.50
C ILE A 168 -2.54 -6.77 24.18
N LYS A 169 -3.34 -6.51 25.21
CA LYS A 169 -4.56 -5.73 25.06
C LYS A 169 -4.12 -4.32 24.72
N ARG A 170 -4.21 -3.95 23.44
CA ARG A 170 -4.16 -2.56 23.00
C ARG A 170 -5.19 -1.79 23.84
N LYS A 171 -4.71 -0.85 24.67
CA LYS A 171 -5.59 0.17 25.26
C LYS A 171 -6.23 0.93 24.08
N LYS A 172 -7.56 0.97 24.07
CA LYS A 172 -8.34 1.89 23.25
C LYS A 172 -8.21 3.30 23.82
#